data_AF-A0A835R200-F1
#
_entry.id   AF-A0A835R200-F1
#
_cell.length_a   1.000
_cell.length_b   1.000
_cell.length_c   1.000
_cell.angle_alpha   90.00
_cell.angle_beta   90.00
_cell.angle_gamma   90.00
#
_symmetry.space_group_name_H-M   'P 1'
#
loop_
_entity.id
_entity.type
_entity.pdbx_description
1 polymer ?
#
loop_
_entity_poly.entity_id
_entity_poly.type
_entity_poly.pdbx_seq_one_letter_code
_entity_poly.pdbx_strand_id
1 'polypeptide(L)'
;MVEVKEILTILPKIRKSLLGKIMRIDVNIMPSPSEINNLGLWGNYSIPKDNPSAEDSQLQAEIWALGLRNPWRCSFDSERSSYFFCGDVGQESYEEVNLISKGGNYGWRVFEGLNLYPLSTPGGNTSLNSINPIAPVMGYYHSSVNSKLGSAAVTGGSVYRANADPCLYGRYVYADLYGSAMWAGVEDPEDSGNYSSSRIPFSCAKDTPMACDAVEGSSLPSVGIIYSFAEDNNEDVYVLASKGVYRVVAPSRCSYSCSQESHLGGETPPPGASPSSAHREKLRLKVVVLLGFIFLFSCCFWL
;
A
#
# COMPACT_ATOMS: atom_id res chain seq x y z
N MET A 1 6.30 13.08 -11.01
CA MET A 1 6.08 13.50 -9.60
C MET A 1 4.58 13.66 -9.43
N VAL A 2 3.99 13.00 -8.44
CA VAL A 2 2.53 13.07 -8.13
C VAL A 2 2.39 13.90 -6.85
N GLU A 3 1.60 14.97 -6.91
CA GLU A 3 1.31 15.85 -5.75
C GLU A 3 -0.19 15.72 -5.38
N VAL A 4 -0.48 15.72 -4.08
CA VAL A 4 -1.83 15.54 -3.49
C VAL A 4 -2.16 16.75 -2.60
N LYS A 5 -3.39 17.29 -2.66
CA LYS A 5 -3.84 18.47 -1.87
C LYS A 5 -5.16 18.22 -1.12
N GLU A 6 -5.28 18.80 0.09
CA GLU A 6 -6.38 18.62 1.09
C GLU A 6 -7.41 19.80 1.20
N ILE A 7 -8.54 19.54 1.89
CA ILE A 7 -9.95 20.03 1.79
C ILE A 7 -10.30 21.51 2.15
N LEU A 8 -11.20 22.17 1.37
CA LEU A 8 -12.43 22.96 1.79
C LEU A 8 -13.28 23.54 0.59
N THR A 9 -14.46 22.94 0.33
CA THR A 9 -15.77 23.40 -0.27
C THR A 9 -15.95 24.17 -1.64
N ILE A 10 -17.05 23.80 -2.36
CA ILE A 10 -17.97 24.51 -3.32
C ILE A 10 -17.96 24.17 -4.84
N LEU A 11 -18.76 23.15 -5.20
CA LEU A 11 -19.59 22.92 -6.41
C LEU A 11 -19.08 23.10 -7.85
N PRO A 12 -19.22 24.23 -8.58
CA PRO A 12 -18.60 24.33 -9.92
C PRO A 12 -17.07 24.33 -9.82
N LYS A 13 -16.54 24.75 -8.66
CA LYS A 13 -15.10 24.72 -8.38
C LYS A 13 -14.58 23.32 -8.12
N ILE A 14 -15.42 22.30 -7.84
CA ILE A 14 -14.91 20.94 -7.51
C ILE A 14 -14.30 20.27 -8.73
N ARG A 15 -14.88 20.43 -9.93
CA ARG A 15 -14.33 19.85 -11.16
C ARG A 15 -13.00 20.51 -11.54
N LYS A 16 -12.91 21.83 -11.34
CA LYS A 16 -11.68 22.61 -11.49
C LYS A 16 -10.78 22.61 -10.25
N SER A 17 -11.13 21.84 -9.22
CA SER A 17 -10.36 21.71 -7.99
C SER A 17 -9.43 20.52 -8.12
N LEU A 18 -8.20 20.71 -7.63
CA LEU A 18 -7.19 19.66 -7.55
C LEU A 18 -7.32 18.81 -6.27
N LEU A 19 -8.27 19.13 -5.39
CA LEU A 19 -8.49 18.43 -4.13
C LEU A 19 -9.14 17.06 -4.35
N GLY A 20 -8.64 16.02 -3.67
CA GLY A 20 -9.12 14.64 -3.87
C GLY A 20 -8.90 14.16 -5.31
N LYS A 21 -7.78 14.56 -5.92
CA LYS A 21 -7.35 14.19 -7.27
C LYS A 21 -5.92 13.70 -7.22
N ILE A 22 -5.58 12.84 -8.18
CA ILE A 22 -4.20 12.50 -8.50
C ILE A 22 -3.78 13.36 -9.69
N MET A 23 -2.66 14.06 -9.55
CA MET A 23 -2.11 14.89 -10.62
C MET A 23 -0.95 14.20 -11.33
N ARG A 24 -0.82 14.45 -12.63
CA ARG A 24 0.34 14.05 -13.43
C ARG A 24 0.84 15.24 -14.24
N ILE A 25 2.12 15.55 -14.02
CA ILE A 25 2.83 16.67 -14.66
C ILE A 25 4.13 16.15 -15.29
N ASP A 26 4.62 16.86 -16.31
CA ASP A 26 5.94 16.65 -16.89
C ASP A 26 6.90 17.75 -16.42
N VAL A 27 7.93 17.33 -15.69
CA VAL A 27 8.96 18.21 -15.10
C VAL A 27 10.20 18.33 -15.98
N ASN A 28 10.29 17.56 -17.07
CA ASN A 28 11.44 17.56 -17.97
C ASN A 28 11.29 18.61 -19.07
N ILE A 29 10.06 19.04 -19.34
CA ILE A 29 9.74 20.05 -20.35
C ILE A 29 9.20 21.28 -19.63
N MET A 30 9.96 22.36 -19.72
CA MET A 30 9.66 23.65 -19.09
C MET A 30 9.09 24.62 -20.13
N PRO A 31 7.79 24.96 -20.05
CA PRO A 31 7.18 25.90 -20.98
C PRO A 31 7.70 27.33 -20.77
N SER A 32 7.61 28.16 -21.82
CA SER A 32 7.88 29.59 -21.72
C SER A 32 6.91 30.29 -20.75
N PRO A 33 7.28 31.43 -20.15
CA PRO A 33 6.36 32.20 -19.29
C PRO A 33 5.03 32.55 -19.98
N SER A 34 5.05 32.79 -21.29
CA SER A 34 3.84 33.00 -22.08
C SER A 34 2.95 31.76 -22.15
N GLU A 35 3.54 30.57 -22.34
CA GLU A 35 2.78 29.30 -22.36
C GLU A 35 2.20 28.98 -20.98
N ILE A 36 2.98 29.18 -19.90
CA ILE A 36 2.50 29.03 -18.52
C ILE A 36 1.26 29.90 -18.29
N ASN A 37 1.32 31.18 -18.66
CA ASN A 37 0.22 32.11 -18.49
C ASN A 37 -0.99 31.76 -19.37
N ASN A 38 -0.77 31.37 -20.63
CA ASN A 38 -1.84 31.00 -21.55
C ASN A 38 -2.58 29.73 -21.12
N LEU A 39 -1.86 28.77 -20.55
CA LEU A 39 -2.41 27.49 -20.08
C LEU A 39 -2.91 27.57 -18.63
N GLY A 40 -2.63 28.65 -17.90
CA GLY A 40 -3.06 28.82 -16.51
C GLY A 40 -2.39 27.84 -15.54
N LEU A 41 -1.15 27.42 -15.83
CA LEU A 41 -0.43 26.44 -15.02
C LEU A 41 -0.03 27.02 -13.67
N TRP A 42 0.02 26.17 -12.65
CA TRP A 42 0.32 26.59 -11.27
C TRP A 42 1.82 26.68 -10.97
N GLY A 43 2.67 26.28 -11.92
CA GLY A 43 4.11 26.23 -11.74
C GLY A 43 4.85 25.98 -13.05
N ASN A 44 6.15 25.77 -12.93
CA ASN A 44 7.02 25.52 -14.07
C ASN A 44 7.08 24.02 -14.35
N TYR A 45 6.07 23.53 -15.07
CA TYR A 45 5.94 22.18 -15.57
C TYR A 45 5.09 22.24 -16.85
N SER A 46 5.06 21.15 -17.63
CA SER A 46 4.12 21.00 -18.73
C SER A 46 3.11 19.88 -18.44
N ILE A 47 2.04 19.84 -19.23
CA ILE A 47 1.02 18.79 -19.15
C ILE A 47 1.39 17.69 -20.13
N PRO A 48 1.53 16.42 -19.69
CA PRO A 48 1.69 15.30 -20.61
C PRO A 48 0.53 15.26 -21.62
N LYS A 49 0.83 15.11 -22.91
CA LYS A 49 -0.20 15.10 -23.97
C LYS A 49 -1.22 13.97 -23.80
N ASP A 50 -0.83 12.89 -23.13
CA ASP A 50 -1.69 11.75 -22.86
C ASP A 50 -2.41 11.85 -21.50
N ASN A 51 -2.41 13.00 -20.83
CA ASN A 51 -3.21 13.18 -19.63
C ASN A 51 -4.71 13.11 -19.97
N PRO A 52 -5.54 12.38 -19.20
CA PRO A 52 -6.95 12.16 -19.55
C PRO A 52 -7.78 13.45 -19.53
N SER A 53 -7.36 14.45 -18.75
CA SER A 53 -8.05 15.73 -18.60
C SER A 53 -7.44 16.85 -19.45
N ALA A 54 -6.46 16.56 -20.31
CA ALA A 54 -5.69 17.59 -21.03
C ALA A 54 -6.57 18.52 -21.90
N GLU A 55 -7.63 17.97 -22.49
CA GLU A 55 -8.56 18.70 -23.37
C GLU A 55 -9.95 18.92 -22.72
N ASP A 56 -10.13 18.56 -21.45
CA ASP A 56 -11.40 18.72 -20.76
C ASP A 56 -11.54 20.12 -20.15
N SER A 57 -12.35 20.98 -20.79
CA SER A 57 -12.64 22.34 -20.31
C SER A 57 -13.24 22.43 -18.89
N GLN A 58 -13.79 21.33 -18.37
CA GLN A 58 -14.41 21.23 -17.06
C GLN A 58 -13.43 20.81 -15.97
N LEU A 59 -12.35 20.12 -16.32
CA LEU A 59 -11.32 19.64 -15.40
C LEU A 59 -10.04 20.47 -15.54
N GLN A 60 -9.17 20.36 -14.54
CA GLN A 60 -7.80 20.88 -14.66
C GLN A 60 -6.97 19.88 -15.47
N ALA A 61 -6.12 20.40 -16.36
CA ALA A 61 -5.36 19.60 -17.31
C ALA A 61 -4.37 18.64 -16.63
N GLU A 62 -3.99 18.91 -15.38
CA GLU A 62 -3.12 18.13 -14.51
C GLU A 62 -3.78 16.84 -14.00
N ILE A 63 -5.12 16.77 -13.97
CA ILE A 63 -5.86 15.68 -13.32
C ILE A 63 -5.66 14.37 -14.09
N TRP A 64 -5.02 13.41 -13.43
CA TRP A 64 -4.86 12.03 -13.88
C TRP A 64 -6.01 11.13 -13.43
N ALA A 65 -6.44 11.28 -12.18
CA ALA A 65 -7.56 10.53 -11.61
C ALA A 65 -8.30 11.35 -10.56
N LEU A 66 -9.55 10.97 -10.27
CA LEU A 66 -10.45 11.74 -9.41
C LEU A 66 -11.33 10.85 -8.53
N GLY A 67 -12.14 11.48 -7.68
CA GLY A 67 -13.08 10.77 -6.83
C GLY A 67 -12.43 10.16 -5.59
N LEU A 68 -11.31 10.70 -5.13
CA LEU A 68 -10.70 10.36 -3.83
C LEU A 68 -11.20 11.33 -2.76
N ARG A 69 -11.24 10.89 -1.50
CA ARG A 69 -11.62 11.74 -0.35
C ARG A 69 -10.41 12.48 0.19
N ASN A 70 -9.50 11.72 0.78
CA ASN A 70 -8.29 12.17 1.43
C ASN A 70 -7.16 11.16 1.17
N PRO A 71 -6.61 11.16 -0.07
CA PRO A 71 -5.49 10.30 -0.39
C PRO A 71 -4.28 10.62 0.49
N TRP A 72 -3.74 9.58 1.12
CA TRP A 72 -2.60 9.68 2.03
C TRP A 72 -1.33 9.22 1.32
N ARG A 73 -0.75 8.08 1.72
CA ARG A 73 0.43 7.53 1.07
C ARG A 73 0.06 6.78 -0.20
N CYS A 74 0.77 7.11 -1.27
CA CYS A 74 0.78 6.34 -2.49
C CYS A 74 2.17 5.74 -2.77
N SER A 75 2.20 4.64 -3.51
CA SER A 75 3.43 3.94 -3.91
C SER A 75 3.22 3.24 -5.23
N PHE A 76 4.30 3.16 -6.01
CA PHE A 76 4.35 2.28 -7.17
C PHE A 76 4.88 0.93 -6.74
N ASP A 77 4.41 -0.12 -7.39
CA ASP A 77 5.10 -1.40 -7.36
C ASP A 77 6.41 -1.28 -8.16
N SER A 78 7.56 -1.48 -7.52
CA SER A 78 8.88 -1.30 -8.13
C SER A 78 9.15 -2.28 -9.27
N GLU A 79 8.51 -3.46 -9.26
CA GLU A 79 8.61 -4.45 -10.35
C GLU A 79 7.50 -4.32 -11.39
N ARG A 80 6.39 -3.63 -11.05
CA ARG A 80 5.25 -3.42 -11.95
C ARG A 80 4.87 -1.96 -11.97
N SER A 81 5.65 -1.16 -12.68
CA SER A 81 5.55 0.31 -12.66
C SER A 81 4.18 0.91 -13.05
N SER A 82 3.27 0.13 -13.65
CA SER A 82 1.89 0.55 -13.91
C SER A 82 0.96 0.42 -12.71
N TYR A 83 1.36 -0.31 -11.67
CA TYR A 83 0.61 -0.51 -10.45
C TYR A 83 0.92 0.63 -9.48
N PHE A 84 -0.02 1.57 -9.39
CA PHE A 84 0.08 2.73 -8.52
C PHE A 84 -1.00 2.64 -7.45
N PHE A 85 -0.63 2.35 -6.21
CA PHE A 85 -1.56 2.25 -5.09
C PHE A 85 -1.63 3.55 -4.31
N CYS A 86 -2.80 3.89 -3.80
CA CYS A 86 -2.98 4.98 -2.85
C CYS A 86 -3.91 4.55 -1.72
N GLY A 87 -3.51 4.78 -0.47
CA GLY A 87 -4.45 4.80 0.64
C GLY A 87 -5.35 6.03 0.55
N ASP A 88 -6.65 5.87 0.77
CA ASP A 88 -7.64 6.96 0.79
C ASP A 88 -8.46 6.90 2.08
N VAL A 89 -8.33 7.94 2.90
CA VAL A 89 -8.91 7.95 4.25
C VAL A 89 -10.42 8.16 4.17
N GLY A 90 -11.15 7.28 4.83
CA GLY A 90 -12.61 7.29 4.91
C GLY A 90 -13.18 8.45 5.72
N GLN A 91 -14.49 8.67 5.61
CA GLN A 91 -15.24 9.64 6.41
C GLN A 91 -15.85 9.01 7.66
N GLU A 92 -16.62 7.92 7.53
CA GLU A 92 -17.41 7.34 8.63
C GLU A 92 -17.07 5.89 8.95
N SER A 93 -16.91 5.03 7.94
CA SER A 93 -17.00 3.58 8.20
C SER A 93 -15.93 2.71 7.56
N TYR A 94 -15.29 3.19 6.50
CA TYR A 94 -14.42 2.36 5.68
C TYR A 94 -13.19 3.11 5.20
N GLU A 95 -12.03 2.49 5.37
CA GLU A 95 -10.76 2.95 4.85
C GLU A 95 -10.40 2.21 3.57
N GLU A 96 -9.81 2.91 2.60
CA GLU A 96 -9.62 2.38 1.24
C GLU A 96 -8.15 2.29 0.82
N VAL A 97 -7.85 1.30 -0.01
CA VAL A 97 -6.66 1.29 -0.86
C VAL A 97 -7.12 1.12 -2.31
N ASN A 98 -6.78 2.10 -3.12
CA ASN A 98 -7.17 2.21 -4.52
C ASN A 98 -5.99 1.90 -5.45
N LEU A 99 -6.22 1.05 -6.46
CA LEU A 99 -5.29 0.88 -7.59
C LEU A 99 -5.58 1.95 -8.63
N ILE A 100 -4.72 2.97 -8.68
CA ILE A 100 -4.94 4.19 -9.43
C ILE A 100 -4.67 3.99 -10.92
N SER A 101 -5.72 4.14 -11.72
CA SER A 101 -5.70 4.07 -13.18
C SER A 101 -5.95 5.43 -13.85
N LYS A 102 -5.55 5.53 -15.13
CA LYS A 102 -5.75 6.69 -15.99
C LYS A 102 -7.24 7.05 -16.13
N GLY A 103 -7.59 8.27 -15.77
CA GLY A 103 -8.97 8.78 -15.86
C GLY A 103 -9.92 8.14 -14.85
N GLY A 104 -9.40 7.37 -13.89
CA GLY A 104 -10.20 6.68 -12.90
C GLY A 104 -11.00 7.63 -12.01
N ASN A 105 -12.21 7.22 -11.64
CA ASN A 105 -13.06 7.91 -10.68
C ASN A 105 -13.35 6.96 -9.50
N TYR A 106 -12.83 7.24 -8.31
CA TYR A 106 -12.98 6.37 -7.12
C TYR A 106 -14.25 6.65 -6.31
N GLY A 107 -15.20 7.38 -6.89
CA GLY A 107 -16.58 7.43 -6.40
C GLY A 107 -16.84 8.42 -5.26
N TRP A 108 -15.83 8.97 -4.59
CA TRP A 108 -16.05 10.00 -3.57
C TRP A 108 -16.70 11.25 -4.21
N ARG A 109 -17.80 11.77 -3.67
CA ARG A 109 -18.43 11.48 -2.36
C ARG A 109 -19.71 10.64 -2.38
N VAL A 110 -19.96 9.92 -3.48
CA VAL A 110 -21.15 9.07 -3.65
C VAL A 110 -20.95 7.71 -3.00
N PHE A 111 -19.71 7.21 -3.02
CA PHE A 111 -19.32 5.94 -2.40
C PHE A 111 -18.30 6.16 -1.29
N GLU A 112 -18.38 5.30 -0.28
CA GLU A 112 -17.35 5.06 0.73
C GLU A 112 -17.18 3.54 0.83
N GLY A 113 -16.01 3.05 0.46
CA GLY A 113 -15.77 1.64 0.21
C GLY A 113 -16.68 1.12 -0.92
N LEU A 114 -17.42 0.05 -0.61
CA LEU A 114 -18.42 -0.52 -1.52
C LEU A 114 -19.84 0.01 -1.27
N ASN A 115 -20.00 0.91 -0.30
CA ASN A 115 -21.31 1.36 0.17
C ASN A 115 -21.64 2.75 -0.37
N LEU A 116 -22.94 3.00 -0.56
CA LEU A 116 -23.42 4.35 -0.82
C LEU A 116 -23.21 5.21 0.43
N TYR A 117 -22.58 6.36 0.23
CA TYR A 117 -22.38 7.36 1.27
C TYR A 117 -23.47 8.44 1.14
N PRO A 118 -24.17 8.83 2.24
CA PRO A 118 -25.43 9.58 2.14
C PRO A 118 -25.28 10.91 1.39
N LEU A 119 -26.17 11.12 0.41
CA LEU A 119 -26.08 12.16 -0.61
C LEU A 119 -26.24 13.60 -0.10
N SER A 120 -26.77 13.82 1.11
CA SER A 120 -27.06 15.16 1.62
C SER A 120 -25.80 15.87 2.13
N THR A 121 -25.10 16.59 1.24
CA THR A 121 -24.12 17.61 1.66
C THR A 121 -24.50 19.00 1.20
N PRO A 122 -23.97 20.03 1.89
CA PRO A 122 -23.88 21.37 1.34
C PRO A 122 -23.17 21.30 -0.02
N GLY A 123 -23.94 21.43 -1.10
CA GLY A 123 -23.42 21.05 -2.40
C GLY A 123 -24.44 20.54 -3.42
N GLY A 124 -25.47 19.87 -2.95
CA GLY A 124 -26.35 19.11 -3.84
C GLY A 124 -25.81 17.72 -4.14
N ASN A 125 -26.62 16.95 -4.86
CA ASN A 125 -26.45 15.51 -5.00
C ASN A 125 -25.81 15.19 -6.35
N THR A 126 -24.73 14.40 -6.33
CA THR A 126 -24.25 13.74 -7.56
C THR A 126 -25.21 12.59 -7.86
N SER A 127 -25.77 12.56 -9.06
CA SER A 127 -26.66 11.46 -9.48
C SER A 127 -25.86 10.17 -9.59
N LEU A 128 -26.38 9.06 -9.06
CA LEU A 128 -25.74 7.74 -9.18
C LEU A 128 -25.45 7.38 -10.65
N ASN A 129 -26.38 7.74 -11.55
CA ASN A 129 -26.25 7.46 -12.98
C ASN A 129 -25.22 8.35 -13.70
N SER A 130 -24.68 9.37 -13.02
CA SER A 130 -23.70 10.30 -13.58
C SER A 130 -22.25 9.93 -13.30
N ILE A 131 -22.01 8.83 -12.57
CA ILE A 131 -20.67 8.36 -12.23
C ILE A 131 -20.51 6.88 -12.56
N ASN A 132 -19.28 6.50 -12.94
CA ASN A 132 -18.87 5.12 -13.10
C ASN A 132 -17.69 4.88 -12.16
N PRO A 133 -17.95 4.53 -10.88
CA PRO A 133 -16.91 4.44 -9.88
C PRO A 133 -16.05 3.19 -10.06
N ILE A 134 -14.76 3.31 -9.76
CA ILE A 134 -13.85 2.19 -9.56
C ILE A 134 -13.83 1.90 -8.07
N ALA A 135 -14.16 0.68 -7.69
CA ALA A 135 -14.14 0.24 -6.30
C ALA A 135 -12.69 0.12 -5.78
N PRO A 136 -12.47 0.33 -4.47
CA PRO A 136 -11.17 0.05 -3.86
C PRO A 136 -10.84 -1.44 -3.98
N VAL A 137 -9.55 -1.73 -4.21
CA VAL A 137 -9.07 -3.11 -4.35
C VAL A 137 -8.84 -3.77 -2.98
N MET A 138 -8.58 -2.96 -1.96
CA MET A 138 -8.42 -3.41 -0.57
C MET A 138 -8.94 -2.33 0.38
N GLY A 139 -9.11 -2.68 1.65
CA GLY A 139 -9.56 -1.74 2.67
C GLY A 139 -9.94 -2.43 3.96
N TYR A 140 -10.52 -1.69 4.89
CA TYR A 140 -11.04 -2.24 6.14
C TYR A 140 -12.12 -1.35 6.75
N TYR A 141 -13.05 -1.98 7.47
CA TYR A 141 -14.02 -1.25 8.27
C TYR A 141 -13.39 -0.71 9.55
N HIS A 142 -13.80 0.48 9.99
CA HIS A 142 -13.35 1.06 11.26
C HIS A 142 -13.56 0.11 12.45
N SER A 143 -14.72 -0.54 12.48
CA SER A 143 -15.09 -1.51 13.50
C SER A 143 -14.22 -2.77 13.52
N SER A 144 -13.55 -3.09 12.42
CA SER A 144 -12.67 -4.27 12.32
C SER A 144 -11.31 -4.08 13.00
N VAL A 145 -10.89 -2.82 13.21
CA VAL A 145 -9.67 -2.48 13.96
C VAL A 145 -9.95 -2.55 15.45
N ASN A 146 -10.97 -1.82 15.89
CA ASN A 146 -11.44 -1.81 17.26
C ASN A 146 -12.95 -1.52 17.27
N SER A 147 -13.75 -2.39 17.87
CA SER A 147 -15.21 -2.24 17.87
C SER A 147 -15.73 -1.10 18.74
N LYS A 148 -14.91 -0.52 19.62
CA LYS A 148 -15.28 0.58 20.53
C LYS A 148 -14.73 1.91 20.07
N LEU A 149 -13.45 1.95 19.71
CA LEU A 149 -12.75 3.17 19.29
C LEU A 149 -12.83 3.42 17.79
N GLY A 150 -13.04 2.37 16.99
CA GLY A 150 -12.90 2.43 15.53
C GLY A 150 -11.43 2.32 15.10
N SER A 151 -11.18 2.68 13.85
CA SER A 151 -9.84 2.87 13.30
C SER A 151 -9.49 4.36 13.27
N ALA A 152 -8.24 4.70 12.98
CA ALA A 152 -7.83 6.08 12.82
C ALA A 152 -7.90 6.55 11.37
N ALA A 153 -7.09 5.94 10.52
CA ALA A 153 -6.90 6.32 9.12
C ALA A 153 -5.98 5.28 8.46
N VAL A 154 -6.27 4.91 7.22
CA VAL A 154 -5.32 4.14 6.42
C VAL A 154 -4.09 4.98 6.13
N THR A 155 -2.92 4.45 6.48
CA THR A 155 -1.64 5.13 6.28
C THR A 155 -1.07 4.91 4.88
N GLY A 156 -1.74 4.10 4.06
CA GLY A 156 -1.23 3.53 2.81
C GLY A 156 -0.16 2.47 3.07
N GLY A 157 0.70 2.22 2.08
CA GLY A 157 1.58 1.05 2.09
C GLY A 157 2.60 1.01 0.97
N SER A 158 3.25 -0.14 0.82
CA SER A 158 4.08 -0.49 -0.35
C SER A 158 3.92 -1.97 -0.71
N VAL A 159 4.19 -2.31 -1.96
CA VAL A 159 4.37 -3.71 -2.36
C VAL A 159 5.71 -4.18 -1.83
N TYR A 160 5.72 -5.27 -1.07
CA TYR A 160 6.96 -5.80 -0.52
C TYR A 160 7.74 -6.56 -1.60
N ARG A 161 8.91 -6.03 -1.99
CA ARG A 161 9.79 -6.62 -3.02
C ARG A 161 11.16 -7.06 -2.49
N ALA A 162 11.50 -6.77 -1.24
CA ALA A 162 12.72 -7.31 -0.64
C ALA A 162 12.68 -8.84 -0.43
N ASN A 163 13.88 -9.42 -0.38
CA ASN A 163 14.07 -10.85 -0.13
C ASN A 163 14.07 -11.25 1.36
N ALA A 164 14.02 -10.30 2.28
CA ALA A 164 14.16 -10.61 3.70
C ALA A 164 12.98 -11.44 4.23
N ASP A 165 11.75 -11.13 3.81
CA ASP A 165 10.55 -11.95 4.07
C ASP A 165 9.94 -12.49 2.77
N PRO A 166 10.35 -13.68 2.29
CA PRO A 166 9.86 -14.22 1.03
C PRO A 166 8.37 -14.60 1.05
N CYS A 167 7.73 -14.67 2.22
CA CYS A 167 6.28 -14.91 2.31
C CYS A 167 5.45 -13.64 2.13
N LEU A 168 6.06 -12.47 2.30
CA LEU A 168 5.45 -11.17 1.98
C LEU A 168 5.71 -10.72 0.55
N TYR A 169 6.67 -11.33 -0.15
CA TYR A 169 7.05 -10.92 -1.49
C TYR A 169 5.83 -10.85 -2.44
N GLY A 170 5.69 -9.71 -3.12
CA GLY A 170 4.57 -9.40 -4.02
C GLY A 170 3.28 -8.96 -3.32
N ARG A 171 3.23 -8.93 -1.99
CA ARG A 171 2.05 -8.47 -1.24
C ARG A 171 2.11 -6.96 -0.99
N TYR A 172 0.97 -6.30 -1.10
CA TYR A 172 0.84 -4.91 -0.68
C TYR A 172 0.59 -4.83 0.82
N VAL A 173 1.55 -4.29 1.57
CA VAL A 173 1.48 -4.17 3.03
C VAL A 173 1.03 -2.78 3.41
N TYR A 174 -0.02 -2.67 4.23
CA TYR A 174 -0.59 -1.41 4.66
C TYR A 174 -1.12 -1.49 6.10
N ALA A 175 -1.33 -0.34 6.74
CA ALA A 175 -1.67 -0.27 8.16
C ALA A 175 -2.65 0.84 8.52
N ASP A 176 -3.27 0.68 9.68
CA ASP A 176 -4.00 1.75 10.35
C ASP A 176 -3.04 2.62 11.19
N LEU A 177 -3.32 3.91 11.23
CA LEU A 177 -2.51 4.92 11.90
C LEU A 177 -2.31 4.63 13.40
N TYR A 178 -3.24 3.97 14.09
CA TYR A 178 -3.03 3.58 15.49
C TYR A 178 -1.97 2.50 15.72
N GLY A 179 -1.41 1.93 14.65
CA GLY A 179 -0.30 0.96 14.75
C GLY A 179 -0.68 -0.35 15.45
N SER A 180 -1.98 -0.66 15.53
CA SER A 180 -2.50 -1.88 16.13
C SER A 180 -3.00 -2.91 15.10
N ALA A 181 -3.08 -2.52 13.82
CA ALA A 181 -3.56 -3.37 12.74
C ALA A 181 -2.79 -3.10 11.45
N MET A 182 -2.40 -4.20 10.81
CA MET A 182 -1.71 -4.24 9.52
C MET A 182 -2.36 -5.31 8.66
N TRP A 183 -2.29 -5.15 7.35
CA TRP A 183 -2.84 -6.06 6.37
C TRP A 183 -1.86 -6.29 5.24
N ALA A 184 -1.98 -7.45 4.60
CA ALA A 184 -1.29 -7.77 3.37
C ALA A 184 -2.34 -8.15 2.32
N GLY A 185 -2.32 -7.42 1.21
CA GLY A 185 -3.10 -7.71 0.03
C GLY A 185 -2.30 -8.52 -0.98
N VAL A 186 -2.98 -9.43 -1.67
CA VAL A 186 -2.42 -10.22 -2.77
C VAL A 186 -3.39 -10.22 -3.94
N GLU A 187 -2.84 -10.03 -5.14
CA GLU A 187 -3.57 -10.15 -6.39
C GLU A 187 -3.70 -11.61 -6.78
N ASP A 188 -4.91 -12.06 -7.12
CA ASP A 188 -5.14 -13.42 -7.58
C ASP A 188 -6.33 -13.50 -8.55
N PRO A 189 -6.12 -13.95 -9.81
CA PRO A 189 -4.83 -14.30 -10.41
C PRO A 189 -3.98 -13.05 -10.70
N GLU A 190 -2.69 -13.27 -10.97
CA GLU A 190 -1.77 -12.21 -11.43
C GLU A 190 -2.37 -11.44 -12.62
N ASP A 191 -2.15 -10.12 -12.65
CA ASP A 191 -2.67 -9.18 -13.66
C ASP A 191 -4.20 -9.04 -13.77
N SER A 192 -4.96 -9.57 -12.81
CA SER A 192 -6.42 -9.50 -12.83
C SER A 192 -7.00 -8.18 -12.29
N GLY A 193 -6.23 -7.43 -11.50
CA GLY A 193 -6.71 -6.32 -10.69
C GLY A 193 -7.58 -6.75 -9.50
N ASN A 194 -7.78 -8.06 -9.28
CA ASN A 194 -8.57 -8.57 -8.17
C ASN A 194 -7.67 -8.88 -6.97
N TYR A 195 -7.93 -8.18 -5.87
CA TYR A 195 -7.15 -8.34 -4.65
C TYR A 195 -7.98 -8.99 -3.56
N SER A 196 -7.30 -9.85 -2.79
CA SER A 196 -7.77 -10.27 -1.47
C SER A 196 -6.83 -9.70 -0.42
N SER A 197 -7.37 -9.31 0.73
CA SER A 197 -6.57 -8.78 1.84
C SER A 197 -6.92 -9.47 3.14
N SER A 198 -5.90 -9.66 3.98
CA SER A 198 -6.05 -10.28 5.30
C SER A 198 -5.22 -9.51 6.33
N ARG A 199 -5.73 -9.45 7.56
CA ARG A 199 -4.99 -8.87 8.68
C ARG A 199 -3.82 -9.79 9.01
N ILE A 200 -2.67 -9.19 9.27
CA ILE A 200 -1.44 -9.91 9.53
C ILE A 200 -0.91 -9.58 10.93
N PRO A 201 -0.53 -10.58 11.77
CA PRO A 201 0.20 -10.34 13.02
C PRO A 201 1.52 -9.63 12.76
N PHE A 202 2.08 -8.98 13.78
CA PHE A 202 3.44 -8.50 13.76
C PHE A 202 4.07 -8.44 15.14
N SER A 203 5.38 -8.62 15.19
CA SER A 203 6.20 -8.61 16.41
C SER A 203 7.53 -7.90 16.13
N CYS A 204 8.45 -7.87 17.10
CA CYS A 204 9.82 -7.44 16.83
C CYS A 204 10.76 -8.65 16.71
N ALA A 205 11.86 -8.46 16.01
CA ALA A 205 12.96 -9.41 15.98
C ALA A 205 13.56 -9.62 17.38
N LYS A 206 13.99 -10.84 17.72
CA LYS A 206 14.59 -11.15 19.04
C LYS A 206 15.91 -10.42 19.30
N ASP A 207 16.62 -10.08 18.24
CA ASP A 207 17.94 -9.44 18.25
C ASP A 207 17.86 -7.92 18.00
N THR A 208 16.67 -7.33 18.15
CA THR A 208 16.46 -5.87 18.14
C THR A 208 17.29 -5.17 19.23
N PRO A 209 18.11 -4.15 18.90
CA PRO A 209 18.68 -3.22 19.88
C PRO A 209 17.68 -2.22 20.47
N MET A 210 16.47 -2.09 19.90
CA MET A 210 15.39 -1.28 20.49
C MET A 210 14.51 -2.14 21.40
N ALA A 211 14.07 -1.58 22.53
CA ALA A 211 13.11 -2.25 23.40
C ALA A 211 11.80 -2.51 22.64
N CYS A 212 11.37 -3.78 22.60
CA CYS A 212 10.10 -4.18 22.01
C CYS A 212 9.02 -4.26 23.10
N ASP A 213 8.59 -3.10 23.60
CA ASP A 213 7.52 -3.04 24.59
C ASP A 213 6.22 -3.53 23.96
N ALA A 214 5.41 -4.26 24.71
CA ALA A 214 4.06 -4.63 24.27
C ALA A 214 3.06 -3.51 24.57
N VAL A 215 2.01 -3.40 23.76
CA VAL A 215 0.84 -2.61 24.12
C VAL A 215 0.20 -3.24 25.37
N GLU A 216 -0.21 -2.42 26.34
CA GLU A 216 -0.82 -2.91 27.58
C GLU A 216 -2.04 -3.82 27.28
N GLY A 217 -2.02 -5.04 27.83
CA GLY A 217 -3.08 -6.03 27.61
C GLY A 217 -3.08 -6.69 26.21
N SER A 218 -2.02 -6.53 25.41
CA SER A 218 -1.88 -7.10 24.07
C SER A 218 -0.51 -7.76 23.88
N SER A 219 -0.42 -8.69 22.93
CA SER A 219 0.85 -9.27 22.47
C SER A 219 1.52 -8.47 21.34
N LEU A 220 0.86 -7.42 20.84
CA LEU A 220 1.38 -6.58 19.77
C LEU A 220 2.47 -5.64 20.29
N PRO A 221 3.52 -5.41 19.49
CA PRO A 221 4.54 -4.43 19.83
C PRO A 221 3.94 -3.02 19.84
N SER A 222 4.32 -2.23 20.84
CA SER A 222 3.94 -0.84 21.00
C SER A 222 4.81 0.02 20.09
N VAL A 223 4.44 0.09 18.82
CA VAL A 223 5.11 0.94 17.82
C VAL A 223 4.64 2.40 17.85
N GLY A 224 3.54 2.67 18.55
CA GLY A 224 2.91 3.99 18.61
C GLY A 224 2.07 4.28 17.37
N ILE A 225 2.08 5.54 16.92
CA ILE A 225 1.33 5.97 15.74
C ILE A 225 2.17 5.69 14.49
N ILE A 226 1.60 5.02 13.49
CA ILE A 226 2.25 4.83 12.18
C ILE A 226 1.97 6.05 11.30
N TYR A 227 3.04 6.67 10.79
CA TYR A 227 2.94 7.85 9.93
C TYR A 227 2.98 7.48 8.44
N SER A 228 3.86 6.55 8.07
CA SER A 228 4.03 6.14 6.67
C SER A 228 4.87 4.86 6.55
N PHE A 229 4.94 4.35 5.34
CA PHE A 229 5.88 3.32 4.91
C PHE A 229 7.06 3.94 4.18
N ALA A 230 8.16 3.25 3.95
CA ALA A 230 9.21 3.69 3.05
C ALA A 230 9.88 2.49 2.42
N GLU A 231 10.59 2.73 1.33
CA GLU A 231 11.36 1.72 0.61
C GLU A 231 12.76 2.30 0.39
N ASP A 232 13.79 1.49 0.63
CA ASP A 232 15.17 1.86 0.30
C ASP A 232 15.59 1.33 -1.09
N ASN A 233 16.84 1.57 -1.48
CA ASN A 233 17.35 1.11 -2.78
C ASN A 233 17.56 -0.41 -2.86
N ASN A 234 17.41 -1.14 -1.75
CA ASN A 234 17.44 -2.61 -1.71
C ASN A 234 16.03 -3.19 -1.62
N GLU A 235 15.00 -2.37 -1.86
CA GLU A 235 13.57 -2.73 -1.80
C GLU A 235 13.10 -3.12 -0.39
N ASP A 236 13.93 -2.87 0.63
CA ASP A 236 13.56 -3.10 2.01
C ASP A 236 12.46 -2.12 2.40
N VAL A 237 11.40 -2.63 2.99
CA VAL A 237 10.26 -1.81 3.42
C VAL A 237 10.43 -1.40 4.87
N TYR A 238 10.18 -0.14 5.17
CA TYR A 238 10.27 0.47 6.49
C TYR A 238 8.90 1.02 6.91
N VAL A 239 8.61 0.99 8.20
CA VAL A 239 7.48 1.68 8.84
C VAL A 239 8.04 2.81 9.68
N LEU A 240 7.66 4.03 9.35
CA LEU A 240 7.90 5.20 10.16
C LEU A 240 6.79 5.35 11.18
N ALA A 241 7.11 5.25 12.46
CA ALA A 241 6.15 5.41 13.55
C ALA A 241 6.69 6.33 14.66
N SER A 242 5.81 6.75 15.57
CA SER A 242 6.14 7.73 16.61
C SER A 242 7.19 7.25 17.62
N LYS A 243 7.45 5.94 17.69
CA LYS A 243 8.47 5.35 18.56
C LYS A 243 9.75 4.92 17.82
N GLY A 244 9.80 5.05 16.50
CA GLY A 244 10.97 4.69 15.70
C GLY A 244 10.68 4.41 14.24
N VAL A 245 11.74 4.05 13.52
CA VAL A 245 11.66 3.50 12.16
C VAL A 245 11.84 2.00 12.26
N TYR A 246 11.07 1.22 11.51
CA TYR A 246 11.08 -0.22 11.62
C TYR A 246 11.14 -0.88 10.23
N ARG A 247 12.23 -1.54 9.83
CA ARG A 247 12.36 -2.32 8.57
C ARG A 247 11.85 -3.75 8.61
N VAL A 248 11.11 -4.21 7.63
CA VAL A 248 10.68 -5.61 7.55
C VAL A 248 11.88 -6.57 7.50
N VAL A 249 11.89 -7.56 8.38
CA VAL A 249 12.97 -8.55 8.52
C VAL A 249 12.45 -9.98 8.37
N ALA A 250 13.38 -10.93 8.26
CA ALA A 250 13.08 -12.34 8.11
C ALA A 250 12.13 -12.90 9.19
N PRO A 251 11.10 -13.67 8.81
CA PRO A 251 10.09 -14.24 9.71
C PRO A 251 10.68 -14.97 10.92
N SER A 252 11.71 -15.78 10.71
CA SER A 252 12.37 -16.56 11.76
C SER A 252 12.92 -15.70 12.91
N ARG A 253 13.38 -14.48 12.63
CA ARG A 253 13.87 -13.54 13.65
C ARG A 253 12.76 -13.06 14.57
N CYS A 254 11.52 -13.09 14.09
CA CYS A 254 10.30 -12.69 14.78
C CYS A 254 9.51 -13.86 15.39
N SER A 255 10.04 -15.08 15.32
CA SER A 255 9.34 -16.34 15.67
C SER A 255 8.15 -16.68 14.77
N TYR A 256 8.13 -16.16 13.54
CA TYR A 256 7.19 -16.59 12.52
C TYR A 256 7.79 -17.70 11.65
N SER A 257 6.93 -18.54 11.08
CA SER A 257 7.31 -19.57 10.12
C SER A 257 6.98 -19.12 8.70
N CYS A 258 7.94 -19.21 7.80
CA CYS A 258 7.71 -19.03 6.37
C CYS A 258 8.24 -20.24 5.61
N SER A 259 7.39 -20.90 4.82
CA SER A 259 7.79 -22.08 4.05
C SER A 259 8.78 -21.76 2.92
N GLN A 260 8.86 -20.51 2.51
CA GLN A 260 9.77 -20.01 1.48
C GLN A 260 11.06 -19.44 2.06
N GLU A 261 11.16 -19.33 3.40
CA GLU A 261 12.39 -18.89 4.04
C GLU A 261 13.42 -20.03 3.96
N SER A 262 14.43 -19.85 3.11
CA SER A 262 15.57 -20.75 3.10
C SER A 262 16.31 -20.58 4.43
N HIS A 263 16.21 -21.58 5.32
CA HIS A 263 17.11 -21.67 6.44
C HIS A 263 18.54 -21.78 5.89
N LEU A 264 19.27 -20.67 5.84
CA LEU A 264 20.72 -20.70 5.94
C LEU A 264 21.04 -21.10 7.39
N GLY A 265 20.66 -22.33 7.74
CA GLY A 265 21.08 -22.99 8.96
C GLY A 265 22.59 -23.07 8.91
N GLY A 266 23.24 -22.61 9.98
CA GLY A 266 24.68 -22.70 10.13
C GLY A 266 25.16 -24.10 9.75
N GLU A 267 26.00 -24.16 8.74
CA GLU A 267 26.88 -25.30 8.55
C GLU A 267 27.68 -25.45 9.84
N THR A 268 27.27 -26.40 10.66
CA THR A 268 28.15 -26.93 11.70
C THR A 268 29.27 -27.62 10.93
N PRO A 269 30.54 -27.21 11.05
CA PRO A 269 31.60 -27.90 10.33
C PRO A 269 31.62 -29.34 10.85
N PRO A 270 31.62 -30.35 9.95
CA PRO A 270 31.62 -31.73 10.38
C PRO A 270 32.87 -32.00 11.22
N PRO A 271 32.76 -32.74 12.35
CA PRO A 271 33.92 -33.02 13.17
C PRO A 271 34.87 -33.95 12.41
N GLY A 272 36.08 -33.45 12.14
CA GLY A 272 37.27 -34.24 11.82
C GLY A 272 37.24 -34.97 10.48
N ALA A 273 37.85 -34.37 9.47
CA ALA A 273 38.34 -35.14 8.32
C ALA A 273 39.58 -35.95 8.73
N SER A 274 39.51 -37.27 8.56
CA SER A 274 40.66 -38.11 8.21
C SER A 274 40.20 -39.19 7.22
N PRO A 275 41.05 -39.57 6.26
CA PRO A 275 40.58 -40.00 4.94
C PRO A 275 40.48 -41.53 4.82
N SER A 276 39.53 -42.02 4.01
CA SER A 276 39.80 -42.82 2.80
C SER A 276 38.62 -43.69 2.35
N SER A 277 38.65 -43.95 1.04
CA SER A 277 38.05 -45.07 0.30
C SER A 277 36.58 -44.99 -0.15
N ALA A 278 36.46 -44.56 -1.41
CA ALA A 278 35.86 -45.26 -2.55
C ALA A 278 34.47 -45.93 -2.47
N HIS A 279 33.72 -45.64 -3.53
CA HIS A 279 32.76 -46.47 -4.28
C HIS A 279 31.25 -46.44 -3.94
N ARG A 280 30.52 -45.75 -4.84
CA ARG A 280 29.59 -46.31 -5.87
C ARG A 280 28.14 -45.83 -5.75
N GLU A 281 27.70 -45.29 -6.89
CA GLU A 281 26.36 -44.94 -7.37
C GLU A 281 25.13 -45.58 -6.69
N LYS A 282 24.04 -44.81 -6.56
CA LYS A 282 22.89 -44.91 -7.48
C LYS A 282 21.85 -43.80 -7.32
N LEU A 283 21.32 -43.44 -8.49
CA LEU A 283 20.27 -42.49 -8.83
C LEU A 283 18.86 -43.05 -8.49
N ARG A 284 17.87 -42.12 -8.41
CA ARG A 284 16.38 -42.25 -8.45
C ARG A 284 15.70 -42.05 -7.08
N LEU A 285 14.54 -41.42 -6.92
CA LEU A 285 13.47 -40.99 -7.83
C LEU A 285 12.68 -39.85 -7.14
N LYS A 286 12.16 -38.89 -7.92
CA LYS A 286 11.22 -37.85 -7.45
C LYS A 286 9.85 -38.46 -7.14
N VAL A 287 9.23 -38.08 -6.03
CA VAL A 287 7.78 -38.22 -5.80
C VAL A 287 7.27 -36.88 -5.27
N VAL A 288 6.34 -36.30 -6.04
CA VAL A 288 5.55 -35.12 -5.70
C VAL A 288 4.33 -35.60 -4.93
N VAL A 289 4.05 -35.00 -3.77
CA VAL A 289 2.73 -35.09 -3.12
C VAL A 289 2.29 -33.68 -2.76
N LEU A 290 1.19 -33.29 -3.40
CA LEU A 290 0.46 -32.05 -3.19
C LEU A 290 -0.43 -32.22 -1.96
N LEU A 291 -0.34 -31.33 -0.97
CA LEU A 291 -1.37 -31.14 0.03
C LEU A 291 -1.47 -29.65 0.38
N GLY A 292 -2.66 -29.11 0.14
CA GLY A 292 -2.99 -27.71 0.40
C GLY A 292 -3.02 -27.40 1.89
N PHE A 293 -2.64 -26.17 2.23
CA PHE A 293 -2.84 -25.62 3.55
C PHE A 293 -3.33 -24.17 3.47
N ILE A 294 -4.31 -23.90 4.31
CA ILE A 294 -4.92 -22.61 4.60
C ILE A 294 -3.86 -21.75 5.30
N PHE A 295 -3.57 -20.57 4.77
CA PHE A 295 -2.53 -19.67 5.30
C PHE A 295 -3.12 -18.57 6.20
N LEU A 296 -2.49 -18.37 7.35
CA LEU A 296 -2.59 -17.16 8.18
C LEU A 296 -1.26 -16.41 8.02
N PHE A 297 -1.29 -15.23 7.39
CA PHE A 297 -0.09 -14.41 7.11
C PHE A 297 0.17 -13.41 8.25
N SER A 298 1.44 -13.11 8.56
CA SER A 298 1.95 -12.13 9.56
C SER A 298 3.03 -11.24 8.92
N CYS A 299 3.06 -9.92 9.19
CA CYS A 299 4.17 -9.00 8.87
C CYS A 299 5.11 -8.83 10.07
N CYS A 300 6.30 -8.29 9.90
CA CYS A 300 7.19 -7.91 11.00
C CYS A 300 7.98 -6.65 10.63
N PHE A 301 8.36 -5.76 11.56
CA PHE A 301 9.16 -4.55 11.27
C PHE A 301 10.30 -4.34 12.31
N TRP A 302 11.47 -3.85 11.88
CA TRP A 302 12.69 -3.51 12.64
C TRP A 302 13.82 -2.78 11.86
N LEU A 303 14.07 -1.50 12.18
CA LEU A 303 14.99 -0.44 11.67
C LEU A 303 15.58 -0.46 10.25
#